data_AF-D6ZEM6-F1
#
_entry.id   AF-D6ZEM6-F1
#
_cell.length_a   1.000
_cell.length_b   1.000
_cell.length_c   1.000
_cell.angle_alpha   90.00
_cell.angle_beta   90.00
_cell.angle_gamma   90.00
#
_symmetry.space_group_name_H-M   'P 1'
#
loop_
_entity.id
_entity.type
_entity.pdbx_description
1 polymer ?
#
loop_
_entity_poly.entity_id
_entity_poly.type
_entity_poly.pdbx_seq_one_letter_code
_entity_poly.pdbx_strand_id
1 'polypeptide(L)'
;MLELSELDAWHPAASDEVVGKLLAKESAYRAMAEDLQRKVTDIESNSHGQPTDAATEDLKSKIAHFSDMTASCERLKTLFTETPEALTKIKQRAAEAQSLAERYEFTLGQHGELLDPYSGGVPPGMSADDAQRRKEMGAQIADQIKQVLQDATDLNDKVKAALDKEREAMNDVFGNGSGDFEQAPAHDTNNERTQNQIAAYTQLYGHAPVTETDWQMAAALDPHSYDPKNHGVPPQIVAGRFPPQPGKGVVRTNLFIPAGWVWNAGDGTDALNGKAGVPNLGDNRGPNANADADAEASRVSVFVDYEHGIVVTRQNPSVKSEGHDSGAQVAVPQVHAAVAPDGRLTIDYNARDPYEPGLAAGAGFTVNGRITLSPHADGTVGLGGNATVYPSMETYQYRDGHPTAQLQWTPAVSGSEWGPGFNLGKHHPVGDPGIPPVMPIPKWQWELESANPFEGDPFTENTTQLSDPSKGAIPTMRTGH
;
A
#
# COMPACT_ATOMS: atom_id res chain seq x y z
N MET A 1 8.08 23.66 18.60
CA MET A 1 9.33 24.29 18.14
C MET A 1 10.26 23.12 17.87
N LEU A 2 10.79 23.03 16.64
CA LEU A 2 11.66 21.93 16.24
C LEU A 2 12.95 21.89 17.07
N GLU A 3 13.48 20.69 17.27
CA GLU A 3 14.76 20.43 17.92
C GLU A 3 15.92 20.37 16.90
N LEU A 4 17.17 20.55 17.36
CA LEU A 4 18.34 20.45 16.49
C LEU A 4 18.51 19.02 15.93
N SER A 5 18.16 18.01 16.73
CA SER A 5 18.12 16.60 16.34
C SER A 5 17.13 16.33 15.19
N GLU A 6 15.97 16.98 15.22
CA GLU A 6 14.94 16.88 14.19
C GLU A 6 15.37 17.58 12.90
N LEU A 7 16.05 18.72 13.01
CA LEU A 7 16.61 19.44 11.85
C LEU A 7 17.65 18.58 11.11
N ASP A 8 18.50 17.85 11.82
CA ASP A 8 19.51 16.97 11.21
C ASP A 8 18.90 15.82 10.41
N ALA A 9 17.76 15.29 10.85
CA ALA A 9 17.03 14.23 10.17
C ALA A 9 16.43 14.66 8.82
N TRP A 10 16.32 15.96 8.54
CA TRP A 10 15.71 16.44 7.29
C TRP A 10 16.69 16.38 6.11
N HIS A 11 16.35 15.61 5.07
CA HIS A 11 17.22 15.44 3.91
C HIS A 11 16.72 16.25 2.71
N PRO A 12 17.50 17.20 2.16
CA PRO A 12 17.13 17.95 0.96
C PRO A 12 16.77 17.06 -0.24
N ALA A 13 17.47 15.93 -0.39
CA ALA A 13 17.26 14.94 -1.45
C ALA A 13 15.87 14.26 -1.42
N ALA A 14 15.18 14.25 -0.27
CA ALA A 14 13.82 13.72 -0.19
C ALA A 14 12.83 14.56 -1.02
N SER A 15 13.14 15.84 -1.27
CA SER A 15 12.29 16.71 -2.09
C SER A 15 12.37 16.36 -3.57
N ASP A 16 13.52 15.89 -4.06
CA ASP A 16 13.70 15.50 -5.47
C ASP A 16 12.84 14.29 -5.84
N GLU A 17 12.69 13.34 -4.92
CA GLU A 17 11.81 12.18 -5.09
C GLU A 17 10.33 12.61 -5.16
N VAL A 18 9.92 13.54 -4.29
CA VAL A 18 8.56 14.10 -4.29
C VAL A 18 8.29 14.85 -5.59
N VAL A 19 9.23 15.68 -6.06
CA VAL A 19 9.13 16.38 -7.35
C VAL A 19 9.01 15.39 -8.51
N GLY A 20 9.79 14.32 -8.53
CA GLY A 20 9.70 13.25 -9.54
C GLY A 20 8.31 12.59 -9.58
N LYS A 21 7.73 12.29 -8.41
CA LYS A 21 6.38 11.73 -8.29
C LYS A 21 5.30 12.73 -8.75
N LEU A 22 5.45 14.01 -8.41
CA LEU A 22 4.53 15.07 -8.84
C LEU A 22 4.56 15.27 -10.36
N LEU A 23 5.73 15.21 -10.99
CA LEU A 23 5.89 15.28 -12.45
C LEU A 23 5.21 14.10 -13.18
N ALA A 24 5.34 12.89 -12.64
CA ALA A 24 4.68 11.71 -13.19
C ALA A 24 3.14 11.84 -13.09
N LYS A 25 2.62 12.33 -11.95
CA LYS A 25 1.18 12.57 -11.76
C LYS A 25 0.66 13.69 -12.66
N GLU A 26 1.37 14.82 -12.74
CA GLU A 26 1.03 15.93 -13.64
C GLU A 26 0.91 15.46 -15.09
N SER A 27 1.87 14.65 -15.55
CA SER A 27 1.86 14.09 -16.91
C SER A 27 0.67 13.16 -17.14
N ALA A 28 0.30 12.34 -16.14
CA ALA A 28 -0.84 11.45 -16.23
C ALA A 28 -2.17 12.21 -16.28
N TYR A 29 -2.37 13.22 -15.43
CA TYR A 29 -3.58 14.05 -15.44
C TYR A 29 -3.75 14.82 -16.75
N ARG A 30 -2.65 15.38 -17.27
CA ARG A 30 -2.64 16.05 -18.58
C ARG A 30 -3.05 15.09 -19.71
N ALA A 31 -2.48 13.88 -19.73
CA ALA A 31 -2.83 12.87 -20.74
C ALA A 31 -4.30 12.43 -20.65
N MET A 32 -4.86 12.31 -19.43
CA MET A 32 -6.28 11.99 -19.23
C MET A 32 -7.20 13.13 -19.70
N ALA A 33 -6.86 14.38 -19.39
CA ALA A 33 -7.59 15.55 -19.87
C ALA A 33 -7.60 15.63 -21.41
N GLU A 34 -6.45 15.40 -22.04
CA GLU A 34 -6.31 15.37 -23.51
C GLU A 34 -7.11 14.22 -24.14
N ASP A 35 -7.11 13.03 -23.54
CA ASP A 35 -7.91 11.90 -24.02
C ASP A 35 -9.42 12.18 -23.95
N LEU A 36 -9.89 12.72 -22.83
CA LEU A 36 -11.29 13.11 -22.67
C LEU A 36 -11.67 14.23 -23.64
N GLN A 37 -10.80 15.21 -23.86
CA GLN A 37 -11.02 16.30 -24.80
C GLN A 37 -11.18 15.78 -26.24
N ARG A 38 -10.39 14.77 -26.65
CA ARG A 38 -10.57 14.10 -27.94
C ARG A 38 -11.94 13.42 -28.04
N LYS A 39 -12.34 12.68 -27.01
CA LYS A 39 -13.64 12.00 -26.96
C LYS A 39 -14.81 12.98 -27.03
N VAL A 40 -14.73 14.10 -26.31
CA VAL A 40 -15.72 15.18 -26.39
C VAL A 40 -15.83 15.72 -27.82
N THR A 41 -14.69 15.98 -28.46
CA THR A 41 -14.65 16.49 -29.84
C THR A 41 -15.26 15.50 -30.84
N ASP A 42 -15.00 14.20 -30.66
CA ASP A 42 -15.56 13.13 -31.49
C ASP A 42 -17.08 12.98 -31.30
N ILE A 43 -17.56 13.10 -30.06
CA ILE A 43 -18.99 13.03 -29.74
C ILE A 43 -19.73 14.25 -30.33
N GLU A 44 -19.21 15.45 -30.12
CA GLU A 44 -19.80 16.69 -30.65
C GLU A 44 -19.84 16.71 -32.18
N SER A 45 -18.89 16.05 -32.85
CA SER A 45 -18.81 15.98 -34.31
C SER A 45 -19.74 14.94 -34.95
N ASN A 46 -20.12 13.89 -34.20
CA ASN A 46 -20.82 12.72 -34.76
C ASN A 46 -22.22 12.47 -34.17
N SER A 47 -22.62 13.21 -33.13
CA SER A 47 -23.89 12.99 -32.43
C SER A 47 -24.48 14.31 -31.93
N HIS A 48 -25.80 14.46 -32.04
CA HIS A 48 -26.52 15.67 -31.65
C HIS A 48 -27.81 15.32 -30.90
N GLY A 49 -28.11 16.06 -29.83
CA GLY A 49 -29.36 15.93 -29.04
C GLY A 49 -29.11 15.97 -27.52
N GLN A 50 -30.18 16.17 -26.75
CA GLN A 50 -30.14 16.38 -25.29
C GLN A 50 -29.30 15.36 -24.49
N PRO A 51 -29.38 14.04 -24.75
CA PRO A 51 -28.55 13.07 -24.03
C PRO A 51 -27.04 13.21 -24.33
N THR A 52 -26.71 13.61 -25.56
CA THR A 52 -25.33 13.87 -25.98
C THR A 52 -24.80 15.15 -25.33
N ASP A 53 -25.63 16.19 -25.23
CA ASP A 53 -25.26 17.45 -24.57
C ASP A 53 -24.95 17.24 -23.08
N ALA A 54 -25.77 16.46 -22.38
CA ALA A 54 -25.56 16.13 -20.97
C ALA A 54 -24.29 15.29 -20.72
N ALA A 55 -24.02 14.29 -21.58
CA ALA A 55 -22.79 13.50 -21.51
C ALA A 55 -21.54 14.34 -21.79
N THR A 56 -21.63 15.27 -22.74
CA THR A 56 -20.55 16.20 -23.06
C THR A 56 -20.28 17.20 -21.92
N GLU A 57 -21.31 17.70 -21.24
CA GLU A 57 -21.16 18.54 -20.03
C GLU A 57 -20.45 17.79 -18.90
N ASP A 58 -20.83 16.54 -18.62
CA ASP A 58 -20.15 15.70 -17.62
C ASP A 58 -18.68 15.47 -17.95
N LEU A 59 -18.36 15.16 -19.21
CA LEU A 59 -16.98 14.99 -19.66
C LEU A 59 -16.18 16.30 -19.59
N LYS A 60 -16.77 17.44 -19.91
CA LYS A 60 -16.14 18.77 -19.75
C LYS A 60 -15.85 19.09 -18.29
N SER A 61 -16.76 18.73 -17.37
CA SER A 61 -16.52 18.84 -15.92
C SER A 61 -15.32 17.99 -15.48
N LYS A 62 -15.16 16.78 -16.02
CA LYS A 62 -14.01 15.90 -15.74
C LYS A 62 -12.69 16.42 -16.34
N ILE A 63 -12.74 17.10 -17.49
CA ILE A 63 -11.57 17.76 -18.09
C ILE A 63 -11.11 18.95 -17.22
N ALA A 64 -12.05 19.77 -16.73
CA ALA A 64 -11.76 20.84 -15.79
C ALA A 64 -11.11 20.28 -14.51
N HIS A 65 -11.64 19.16 -14.00
CA HIS A 65 -11.09 18.47 -12.83
C HIS A 65 -9.62 18.05 -13.00
N PHE A 66 -9.27 17.38 -14.11
CA PHE A 66 -7.88 17.00 -14.36
C PHE A 66 -6.95 18.20 -14.57
N SER A 67 -7.48 19.32 -15.06
CA SER A 67 -6.74 20.58 -15.20
C SER A 67 -6.42 21.20 -13.83
N ASP A 68 -7.36 21.17 -12.89
CA ASP A 68 -7.14 21.64 -11.51
C ASP A 68 -6.11 20.77 -10.78
N MET A 69 -6.17 19.44 -10.95
CA MET A 69 -5.18 18.51 -10.41
C MET A 69 -3.77 18.73 -10.97
N THR A 70 -3.67 19.09 -12.26
CA THR A 70 -2.40 19.46 -12.88
C THR A 70 -1.84 20.73 -12.22
N ALA A 71 -2.68 21.75 -12.02
CA ALA A 71 -2.28 22.99 -11.37
C ALA A 71 -1.85 22.79 -9.90
N SER A 72 -2.48 21.86 -9.17
CA SER A 72 -2.06 21.44 -7.83
C SER A 72 -0.67 20.79 -7.83
N CYS A 73 -0.40 19.88 -8.77
CA CYS A 73 0.93 19.29 -8.93
C CYS A 73 1.99 20.35 -9.22
N GLU A 74 1.69 21.36 -10.04
CA GLU A 74 2.60 22.46 -10.33
C GLU A 74 2.93 23.31 -9.09
N ARG A 75 1.91 23.67 -8.27
CA ARG A 75 2.12 24.45 -7.05
C ARG A 75 2.97 23.71 -6.02
N LEU A 76 2.70 22.41 -5.80
CA LEU A 76 3.50 21.58 -4.91
C LEU A 76 4.92 21.39 -5.44
N LYS A 77 5.09 21.19 -6.75
CA LYS A 77 6.41 21.07 -7.38
C LYS A 77 7.27 22.31 -7.13
N THR A 78 6.71 23.51 -7.29
CA THR A 78 7.43 24.76 -6.99
C THR A 78 7.87 24.80 -5.53
N LEU A 79 6.98 24.49 -4.60
CA LEU A 79 7.29 24.46 -3.17
C LEU A 79 8.42 23.47 -2.83
N PHE A 80 8.33 22.25 -3.33
CA PHE A 80 9.34 21.21 -3.08
C PHE A 80 10.65 21.46 -3.84
N THR A 81 10.64 22.30 -4.87
CA THR A 81 11.89 22.75 -5.53
C THR A 81 12.60 23.84 -4.72
N GLU A 82 11.87 24.71 -4.03
CA GLU A 82 12.43 25.80 -3.21
C GLU A 82 12.88 25.34 -1.81
N THR A 83 12.27 24.28 -1.28
CA THR A 83 12.51 23.79 0.10
C THR A 83 13.95 23.29 0.35
N PRO A 84 14.60 22.54 -0.56
CA PRO A 84 15.99 22.11 -0.41
C PRO A 84 16.98 23.25 -0.17
N GLU A 85 16.82 24.37 -0.89
CA GLU A 85 17.70 25.53 -0.76
C GLU A 85 17.53 26.20 0.61
N ALA A 86 16.28 26.39 1.04
CA ALA A 86 15.96 26.95 2.34
C ALA A 86 16.50 26.07 3.48
N LEU A 87 16.29 24.75 3.40
CA LEU A 87 16.81 23.79 4.38
C LEU A 87 18.33 23.78 4.44
N THR A 88 18.99 23.83 3.28
CA THR A 88 20.47 23.87 3.22
C THR A 88 21.01 25.12 3.92
N LYS A 89 20.39 26.29 3.73
CA LYS A 89 20.78 27.53 4.41
C LYS A 89 20.57 27.45 5.93
N ILE A 90 19.48 26.84 6.39
CA ILE A 90 19.20 26.64 7.82
C ILE A 90 20.23 25.70 8.45
N LYS A 91 20.53 24.57 7.80
CA LYS A 91 21.56 23.62 8.25
C LYS A 91 22.96 24.21 8.29
N GLN A 92 23.33 25.01 7.30
CA GLN A 92 24.61 25.69 7.29
C GLN A 92 24.75 26.63 8.50
N ARG A 93 23.71 27.43 8.79
CA ARG A 93 23.70 28.31 9.97
C ARG A 93 23.76 27.55 11.29
N ALA A 94 23.10 26.39 11.38
CA ALA A 94 23.17 25.51 12.54
C ALA A 94 24.61 25.03 12.78
N ALA A 95 25.29 24.56 11.71
CA ALA A 95 26.68 24.10 11.77
C ALA A 95 27.67 25.23 12.11
N GLU A 96 27.43 26.45 11.60
CA GLU A 96 28.21 27.64 11.95
C GLU A 96 28.06 28.00 13.45
N ALA A 97 26.83 27.97 13.97
CA ALA A 97 26.56 28.22 15.39
C ALA A 97 27.18 27.15 16.30
N GLN A 98 27.15 25.87 15.89
CA GLN A 98 27.82 24.79 16.61
C GLN A 98 29.34 24.97 16.63
N SER A 99 29.94 25.30 15.49
CA SER A 99 31.39 25.55 15.39
C SER A 99 31.83 26.74 16.25
N LEU A 100 30.97 27.76 16.38
CA LEU A 100 31.19 28.89 17.28
C LEU A 100 31.04 28.49 18.75
N ALA A 101 30.04 27.67 19.10
CA ALA A 101 29.86 27.15 20.46
C ALA A 101 31.09 26.37 20.93
N GLU A 102 31.58 25.44 20.10
CA GLU A 102 32.77 24.63 20.40
C GLU A 102 34.02 25.50 20.59
N ARG A 103 34.22 26.51 19.73
CA ARG A 103 35.36 27.45 19.82
C ARG A 103 35.41 28.20 21.15
N TYR A 104 34.24 28.49 21.73
CA TYR A 104 34.11 29.22 22.99
C TYR A 104 33.84 28.29 24.18
N GLU A 105 34.09 26.99 24.04
CA GLU A 105 33.91 25.98 25.09
C GLU A 105 32.48 25.94 25.66
N PHE A 106 31.49 26.10 24.78
CA PHE A 106 30.09 25.80 25.08
C PHE A 106 29.69 24.48 24.43
N THR A 107 28.65 23.84 24.96
CA THR A 107 28.06 22.64 24.36
C THR A 107 26.62 22.93 23.97
N LEU A 108 26.17 22.41 22.83
CA LEU A 108 24.77 22.49 22.45
C LEU A 108 24.04 21.24 22.92
N GLY A 109 22.96 21.45 23.66
CA GLY A 109 22.04 20.37 23.99
C GLY A 109 21.02 20.15 22.88
N GLN A 110 20.22 19.09 23.03
CA GLN A 110 19.37 18.57 21.95
C GLN A 110 18.24 19.53 21.57
N HIS A 111 17.76 20.34 22.52
CA HIS A 111 16.69 21.31 22.32
C HIS A 111 17.21 22.72 21.95
N GLY A 112 18.50 22.83 21.58
CA GLY A 112 19.13 24.11 21.23
C GLY A 112 19.58 24.93 22.43
N GLU A 113 19.62 24.34 23.62
CA GLU A 113 20.17 24.98 24.80
C GLU A 113 21.70 25.11 24.71
N LEU A 114 22.20 26.31 24.97
CA LEU A 114 23.63 26.55 25.11
C LEU A 114 24.06 26.20 26.55
N LEU A 115 24.76 25.09 26.71
CA LEU A 115 25.27 24.60 27.98
C LEU A 115 26.66 25.17 28.24
N ASP A 116 26.80 25.88 29.37
CA ASP A 116 28.09 26.35 29.86
C ASP A 116 28.65 25.37 30.91
N PRO A 117 29.71 24.60 30.59
CA PRO A 117 30.31 23.66 31.55
C PRO A 117 30.89 24.37 32.79
N TYR A 118 31.13 25.67 32.71
CA TYR A 118 31.65 26.48 33.82
C TYR A 118 30.55 27.22 34.59
N SER A 119 29.27 27.04 34.24
CA SER A 119 28.13 27.68 34.92
C SER A 119 28.27 29.20 35.10
N GLY A 120 28.80 29.89 34.08
CA GLY A 120 29.08 31.34 34.11
C GLY A 120 30.39 31.73 34.81
N GLY A 121 31.19 30.76 35.24
CA GLY A 121 32.55 30.94 35.76
C GLY A 121 33.60 31.19 34.66
N VAL A 122 34.80 31.57 35.08
CA VAL A 122 35.94 31.80 34.17
C VAL A 122 36.67 30.46 33.94
N PRO A 123 36.86 30.02 32.69
CA PRO A 123 37.67 28.85 32.38
C PRO A 123 39.09 28.96 32.94
N PRO A 124 39.73 27.85 33.39
CA PRO A 124 41.07 27.88 33.97
C PRO A 124 42.10 28.50 33.02
N GLY A 125 42.77 29.57 33.46
CA GLY A 125 43.81 30.25 32.67
C GLY A 125 43.31 31.33 31.71
N MET A 126 42.02 31.64 31.68
CA MET A 126 41.44 32.71 30.85
C MET A 126 41.51 34.08 31.55
N SER A 127 41.82 35.15 30.79
CA SER A 127 41.85 36.51 31.32
C SER A 127 40.43 37.07 31.58
N ALA A 128 40.31 38.13 32.36
CA ALA A 128 39.01 38.78 32.62
C ALA A 128 38.37 39.35 31.34
N ASP A 129 39.18 39.89 30.43
CA ASP A 129 38.72 40.43 29.14
C ASP A 129 38.24 39.31 28.21
N ASP A 130 38.94 38.16 28.18
CA ASP A 130 38.53 36.99 27.39
C ASP A 130 37.26 36.34 27.94
N ALA A 131 37.08 36.34 29.26
CA ALA A 131 35.87 35.85 29.92
C ALA A 131 34.64 36.71 29.56
N GLN A 132 34.80 38.03 29.51
CA GLN A 132 33.75 38.95 29.07
C GLN A 132 33.38 38.72 27.59
N ARG A 133 34.39 38.56 26.72
CA ARG A 133 34.18 38.26 25.30
C ARG A 133 33.48 36.91 25.08
N ARG A 134 33.83 35.88 25.85
CA ARG A 134 33.14 34.57 25.83
C ARG A 134 31.65 34.72 26.18
N LYS A 135 31.33 35.51 27.20
CA LYS A 135 29.95 35.75 27.63
C LYS A 135 29.12 36.47 26.57
N GLU A 136 29.68 37.51 25.94
CA GLU A 136 29.03 38.22 24.83
C GLU A 136 28.79 37.31 23.62
N MET A 137 29.77 36.48 23.29
CA MET A 137 29.63 35.52 22.20
C MET A 137 28.62 34.40 22.52
N GLY A 138 28.56 33.94 23.78
CA GLY A 138 27.56 32.97 24.21
C GLY A 138 26.12 33.48 24.02
N ALA A 139 25.87 34.75 24.30
CA ALA A 139 24.57 35.37 24.02
C ALA A 139 24.26 35.41 22.51
N GLN A 140 25.24 35.78 21.68
CA GLN A 140 25.08 35.80 20.23
C GLN A 140 24.82 34.41 19.64
N ILE A 141 25.51 33.38 20.13
CA ILE A 141 25.32 31.98 19.72
C ILE A 141 23.92 31.50 20.10
N ALA A 142 23.46 31.78 21.33
CA ALA A 142 22.11 31.43 21.78
C ALA A 142 21.02 32.09 20.90
N ASP A 143 21.19 33.37 20.56
CA ASP A 143 20.28 34.08 19.66
C ASP A 143 20.28 33.50 18.25
N GLN A 144 21.45 33.14 17.71
CA GLN A 144 21.58 32.50 16.40
C GLN A 144 20.87 31.14 16.35
N ILE A 145 21.03 30.32 17.39
CA ILE A 145 20.37 29.00 17.47
C ILE A 145 18.86 29.16 17.56
N LYS A 146 18.39 30.11 18.36
CA LYS A 146 16.96 30.43 18.43
C LYS A 146 16.39 30.82 17.06
N GLN A 147 17.12 31.63 16.28
CA GLN A 147 16.72 31.99 14.91
C GLN A 147 16.75 30.80 13.96
N VAL A 148 17.71 29.89 14.08
CA VAL A 148 17.75 28.64 13.30
C VAL A 148 16.53 27.77 13.56
N LEU A 149 16.16 27.56 14.83
CA LEU A 149 14.99 26.75 15.19
C LEU A 149 13.67 27.42 14.80
N GLN A 150 13.61 28.75 14.88
CA GLN A 150 12.48 29.55 14.40
C GLN A 150 12.30 29.37 12.88
N ASP A 151 13.36 29.56 12.10
CA ASP A 151 13.29 29.44 10.63
C ASP A 151 12.99 28.01 10.18
N ALA A 152 13.47 27.00 10.90
CA ALA A 152 13.12 25.60 10.67
C ALA A 152 11.63 25.34 10.92
N THR A 153 11.08 25.92 12.00
CA THR A 153 9.65 25.84 12.34
C THR A 153 8.80 26.56 11.29
N ASP A 154 9.19 27.76 10.87
CA ASP A 154 8.47 28.52 9.86
C ASP A 154 8.49 27.81 8.49
N LEU A 155 9.60 27.15 8.14
CA LEU A 155 9.69 26.33 6.92
C LEU A 155 8.77 25.11 6.99
N ASN A 156 8.73 24.42 8.14
CA ASN A 156 7.80 23.30 8.38
C ASN A 156 6.36 23.73 8.19
N ASP A 157 5.97 24.83 8.85
CA ASP A 157 4.61 25.32 8.86
C ASP A 157 4.19 25.81 7.47
N LYS A 158 5.10 26.41 6.71
CA LYS A 158 4.87 26.78 5.31
C LYS A 158 4.61 25.55 4.43
N VAL A 159 5.39 24.48 4.58
CA VAL A 159 5.21 23.25 3.82
C VAL A 159 3.87 22.59 4.20
N LYS A 160 3.58 22.51 5.50
CA LYS A 160 2.33 21.95 6.01
C LYS A 160 1.11 22.73 5.52
N ALA A 161 1.10 24.05 5.66
CA ALA A 161 -0.02 24.88 5.23
C ALA A 161 -0.28 24.77 3.72
N ALA A 162 0.76 24.59 2.91
CA ALA A 162 0.59 24.36 1.48
C ALA A 162 0.00 22.98 1.18
N LEU A 163 0.44 21.93 1.88
CA LEU A 163 -0.16 20.59 1.76
C LEU A 163 -1.62 20.58 2.21
N ASP A 164 -1.93 21.23 3.33
CA ASP A 164 -3.30 21.38 3.85
C ASP A 164 -4.21 22.12 2.86
N LYS A 165 -3.72 23.23 2.29
CA LYS A 165 -4.47 23.99 1.28
C LYS A 165 -4.76 23.16 0.03
N GLU A 166 -3.81 22.36 -0.44
CA GLU A 166 -4.04 21.47 -1.59
C GLU A 166 -4.97 20.31 -1.22
N ARG A 167 -4.88 19.78 0.01
CA ARG A 167 -5.83 18.78 0.53
C ARG A 167 -7.25 19.34 0.57
N GLU A 168 -7.43 20.56 1.08
CA GLU A 168 -8.73 21.24 1.08
C GLU A 168 -9.26 21.48 -0.33
N ALA A 169 -8.40 21.95 -1.25
CA ALA A 169 -8.78 22.14 -2.66
C ALA A 169 -9.18 20.82 -3.34
N MET A 170 -8.51 19.71 -3.01
CA MET A 170 -8.91 18.38 -3.49
C MET A 170 -10.24 17.93 -2.86
N ASN A 171 -10.45 18.15 -1.57
CA ASN A 171 -11.66 17.75 -0.86
C ASN A 171 -12.93 18.49 -1.35
N ASP A 172 -12.81 19.77 -1.70
CA ASP A 172 -13.92 20.57 -2.25
C ASP A 172 -14.34 20.09 -3.66
N VAL A 173 -13.37 19.55 -4.40
CA VAL A 173 -13.58 19.04 -5.77
C VAL A 173 -14.12 17.60 -5.78
N PHE A 174 -13.81 16.79 -4.75
CA PHE A 174 -14.20 15.37 -4.68
C PHE A 174 -15.43 15.06 -3.82
N GLY A 175 -16.03 16.03 -3.13
CA GLY A 175 -17.25 15.81 -2.35
C GLY A 175 -17.10 14.66 -1.36
N ASN A 176 -16.47 14.92 -0.21
CA ASN A 176 -16.41 14.00 0.94
C ASN A 176 -15.93 12.57 0.62
N GLY A 177 -14.93 12.44 -0.25
CA GLY A 177 -14.12 11.24 -0.43
C GLY A 177 -12.70 11.50 0.07
N SER A 178 -12.41 11.05 1.29
CA SER A 178 -11.15 11.19 2.04
C SER A 178 -9.90 10.85 1.20
N GLY A 179 -9.07 11.86 0.94
CA GLY A 179 -7.70 11.71 0.45
C GLY A 179 -6.71 12.29 1.46
N ASP A 180 -6.24 11.47 2.40
CA ASP A 180 -5.20 11.86 3.35
C ASP A 180 -3.80 11.65 2.74
N PHE A 181 -3.02 12.72 2.76
CA PHE A 181 -1.57 12.67 2.77
C PHE A 181 -1.13 13.05 4.18
N GLU A 182 -0.69 12.13 5.03
CA GLU A 182 0.22 12.44 6.15
C GLU A 182 0.75 11.17 6.86
N GLN A 183 2.02 11.29 7.27
CA GLN A 183 2.76 10.73 8.43
C GLN A 183 2.29 9.42 9.09
N ALA A 184 3.27 8.60 9.50
CA ALA A 184 3.12 7.32 10.21
C ALA A 184 1.98 7.36 11.26
N PRO A 185 1.02 6.41 11.22
CA PRO A 185 -0.27 6.59 11.86
C PRO A 185 -0.19 6.42 13.37
N ALA A 186 -0.68 7.44 14.09
CA ALA A 186 -1.30 7.20 15.39
C ALA A 186 -2.68 6.58 15.12
N HIS A 187 -2.84 5.27 15.34
CA HIS A 187 -4.14 4.60 15.20
C HIS A 187 -5.11 5.12 16.28
N ASP A 188 -6.18 5.80 15.88
CA ASP A 188 -7.24 6.22 16.80
C ASP A 188 -8.02 5.00 17.31
N THR A 189 -7.73 4.57 18.53
CA THR A 189 -8.40 3.45 19.21
C THR A 189 -9.90 3.63 19.43
N ASN A 190 -10.46 4.83 19.20
CA ASN A 190 -11.89 5.10 19.27
C ASN A 190 -12.63 4.90 17.93
N ASN A 191 -11.92 4.63 16.84
CA ASN A 191 -12.53 4.29 15.56
C ASN A 191 -13.03 2.84 15.57
N GLU A 192 -14.29 2.60 15.19
CA GLU A 192 -14.91 1.27 15.08
C GLU A 192 -14.06 0.30 14.26
N ARG A 193 -13.49 0.78 13.15
CA ARG A 193 -12.59 0.01 12.30
C ARG A 193 -11.37 -0.49 13.06
N THR A 194 -10.72 0.40 13.80
CA THR A 194 -9.53 0.09 14.59
C THR A 194 -9.86 -0.92 15.69
N GLN A 195 -11.04 -0.84 16.31
CA GLN A 195 -11.48 -1.81 17.31
C GLN A 195 -11.72 -3.21 16.73
N ASN A 196 -12.35 -3.29 15.55
CA ASN A 196 -12.55 -4.55 14.85
C ASN A 196 -11.23 -5.22 14.43
N GLN A 197 -10.28 -4.42 13.94
CA GLN A 197 -8.92 -4.86 13.62
C GLN A 197 -8.19 -5.41 14.86
N ILE A 198 -8.22 -4.67 15.98
CA ILE A 198 -7.63 -5.14 17.25
C ILE A 198 -8.28 -6.45 17.68
N ALA A 199 -9.60 -6.55 17.65
CA ALA A 199 -10.32 -7.75 18.07
C ALA A 199 -9.94 -8.99 17.24
N ALA A 200 -9.94 -8.86 15.91
CA ALA A 200 -9.59 -9.96 15.00
C ALA A 200 -8.13 -10.38 15.14
N TYR A 201 -7.21 -9.41 15.26
CA TYR A 201 -5.79 -9.69 15.49
C TYR A 201 -5.57 -10.39 16.84
N THR A 202 -6.10 -9.84 17.93
CA THR A 202 -5.96 -10.42 19.27
C THR A 202 -6.55 -11.82 19.38
N GLN A 203 -7.64 -12.11 18.67
CA GLN A 203 -8.18 -13.46 18.62
C GLN A 203 -7.17 -14.48 18.07
N LEU A 204 -6.36 -14.11 17.08
CA LEU A 204 -5.42 -15.02 16.42
C LEU A 204 -4.02 -15.04 17.06
N TYR A 205 -3.55 -13.88 17.50
CA TYR A 205 -2.19 -13.64 18.01
C TYR A 205 -2.10 -13.64 19.54
N GLY A 206 -3.22 -13.41 20.24
CA GLY A 206 -3.28 -13.39 21.70
C GLY A 206 -2.83 -12.07 22.35
N HIS A 207 -2.46 -11.06 21.55
CA HIS A 207 -2.14 -9.70 22.02
C HIS A 207 -2.71 -8.65 21.05
N ALA A 208 -2.71 -7.38 21.45
CA ALA A 208 -3.09 -6.27 20.56
C ALA A 208 -1.96 -5.97 19.55
N PRO A 209 -2.27 -5.43 18.35
CA PRO A 209 -1.25 -5.01 17.40
C PRO A 209 -0.44 -3.83 17.95
N VAL A 210 0.88 -3.87 17.77
CA VAL A 210 1.81 -2.84 18.27
C VAL A 210 2.66 -2.27 17.14
N THR A 211 3.19 -3.12 16.26
CA THR A 211 4.04 -2.70 15.15
C THR A 211 3.22 -2.36 13.90
N GLU A 212 3.85 -1.69 12.93
CA GLU A 212 3.22 -1.41 11.63
C GLU A 212 2.86 -2.72 10.88
N THR A 213 3.70 -3.76 11.02
CA THR A 213 3.44 -5.10 10.49
C THR A 213 2.29 -5.81 11.21
N ASP A 214 2.12 -5.60 12.52
CA ASP A 214 0.94 -6.10 13.25
C ASP A 214 -0.34 -5.46 12.73
N TRP A 215 -0.33 -4.15 12.48
CA TRP A 215 -1.49 -3.43 11.96
C TRP A 215 -1.85 -3.85 10.53
N GLN A 216 -0.87 -4.24 9.71
CA GLN A 216 -1.14 -4.88 8.41
C GLN A 216 -1.89 -6.20 8.58
N MET A 217 -1.42 -7.05 9.49
CA MET A 217 -2.08 -8.33 9.76
C MET A 217 -3.47 -8.12 10.38
N ALA A 218 -3.64 -7.10 11.21
CA ALA A 218 -4.94 -6.73 11.78
C ALA A 218 -5.92 -6.28 10.70
N ALA A 219 -5.49 -5.48 9.72
CA ALA A 219 -6.30 -5.10 8.56
C ALA A 219 -6.64 -6.30 7.67
N ALA A 220 -5.70 -7.24 7.47
CA ALA A 220 -5.94 -8.46 6.71
C ALA A 220 -6.99 -9.37 7.38
N LEU A 221 -7.04 -9.39 8.71
CA LEU A 221 -7.93 -10.22 9.52
C LEU A 221 -9.29 -9.60 9.82
N ASP A 222 -9.47 -8.30 9.58
CA ASP A 222 -10.72 -7.61 9.89
C ASP A 222 -11.91 -8.22 9.13
N PRO A 223 -12.90 -8.82 9.81
CA PRO A 223 -14.01 -9.51 9.15
C PRO A 223 -15.09 -8.55 8.63
N HIS A 224 -14.87 -7.24 8.63
CA HIS A 224 -15.84 -6.24 8.18
C HIS A 224 -15.43 -5.57 6.87
N SER A 225 -16.43 -4.95 6.25
CA SER A 225 -16.29 -4.07 5.10
C SER A 225 -16.82 -2.68 5.45
N TYR A 226 -16.02 -1.66 5.15
CA TYR A 226 -16.31 -0.26 5.42
C TYR A 226 -16.53 0.53 4.13
N ASP A 227 -15.99 0.06 3.00
CA ASP A 227 -16.22 0.68 1.71
C ASP A 227 -17.72 0.57 1.35
N PRO A 228 -18.44 1.71 1.16
CA PRO A 228 -19.86 1.68 0.84
C PRO A 228 -20.20 0.82 -0.38
N LYS A 229 -19.26 0.64 -1.32
CA LYS A 229 -19.46 -0.23 -2.50
C LYS A 229 -19.78 -1.67 -2.10
N ASN A 230 -19.25 -2.14 -0.97
CA ASN A 230 -19.40 -3.52 -0.52
C ASN A 230 -20.78 -3.79 0.12
N HIS A 231 -21.64 -2.77 0.27
CA HIS A 231 -22.98 -2.88 0.86
C HIS A 231 -23.01 -3.59 2.24
N GLY A 232 -21.93 -3.45 3.02
CA GLY A 232 -21.77 -4.10 4.33
C GLY A 232 -21.59 -5.62 4.27
N VAL A 233 -21.42 -6.22 3.09
CA VAL A 233 -21.11 -7.65 2.96
C VAL A 233 -19.68 -7.88 3.42
N PRO A 234 -19.45 -8.76 4.41
CA PRO A 234 -18.11 -8.98 4.93
C PRO A 234 -17.21 -9.72 3.93
N PRO A 235 -15.88 -9.55 4.00
CA PRO A 235 -14.93 -10.40 3.29
C PRO A 235 -15.01 -11.87 3.75
N GLN A 236 -14.41 -12.77 2.97
CA GLN A 236 -14.08 -14.13 3.43
C GLN A 236 -12.59 -14.24 3.66
N ILE A 237 -12.22 -14.77 4.82
CA ILE A 237 -10.83 -14.84 5.29
C ILE A 237 -10.50 -16.29 5.61
N VAL A 238 -9.35 -16.76 5.14
CA VAL A 238 -8.80 -18.07 5.49
C VAL A 238 -7.35 -17.92 5.94
N ALA A 239 -6.92 -18.74 6.89
CA ALA A 239 -5.58 -18.66 7.46
C ALA A 239 -4.99 -20.03 7.80
N GLY A 240 -3.67 -20.06 7.98
CA GLY A 240 -2.93 -21.24 8.44
C GLY A 240 -1.61 -20.88 9.11
N ARG A 241 -1.05 -21.83 9.85
CA ARG A 241 0.20 -21.68 10.60
C ARG A 241 1.34 -22.45 9.95
N PHE A 242 2.54 -21.89 10.01
CA PHE A 242 3.80 -22.54 9.68
C PHE A 242 4.87 -22.21 10.74
N PRO A 243 6.02 -22.90 10.77
CA PRO A 243 7.09 -22.56 11.70
C PRO A 243 7.59 -21.12 11.47
N PRO A 244 7.58 -20.24 12.51
CA PRO A 244 8.05 -18.87 12.36
C PRO A 244 9.50 -18.77 11.86
N GLN A 245 9.78 -17.72 11.09
CA GLN A 245 11.09 -17.34 10.58
C GLN A 245 11.38 -15.89 10.96
N PRO A 246 11.83 -15.61 12.19
CA PRO A 246 12.02 -14.23 12.64
C PRO A 246 13.02 -13.43 11.80
N GLY A 247 12.77 -12.12 11.70
CA GLY A 247 13.56 -11.17 10.91
C GLY A 247 13.23 -11.12 9.42
N LYS A 248 12.16 -11.77 8.96
CA LYS A 248 11.68 -11.66 7.56
C LYS A 248 10.46 -10.75 7.41
N GLY A 249 9.84 -10.36 8.53
CA GLY A 249 8.69 -9.45 8.57
C GLY A 249 7.46 -9.99 7.84
N VAL A 250 6.74 -9.11 7.16
CA VAL A 250 5.48 -9.43 6.47
C VAL A 250 5.64 -9.30 4.96
N VAL A 251 5.17 -10.30 4.22
CA VAL A 251 4.99 -10.20 2.77
C VAL A 251 3.52 -10.03 2.46
N ARG A 252 3.16 -8.98 1.73
CA ARG A 252 1.81 -8.72 1.25
C ARG A 252 1.75 -8.86 -0.27
N THR A 253 0.82 -9.67 -0.75
CA THR A 253 0.43 -9.75 -2.16
C THR A 253 -1.01 -9.27 -2.29
N ASN A 254 -1.26 -8.27 -3.14
CA ASN A 254 -2.61 -7.82 -3.47
C ASN A 254 -2.91 -8.06 -4.95
N LEU A 255 -4.14 -8.48 -5.22
CA LEU A 255 -4.71 -8.61 -6.55
C LEU A 255 -5.88 -7.64 -6.67
N PHE A 256 -5.79 -6.68 -7.59
CA PHE A 256 -6.77 -5.60 -7.71
C PHE A 256 -7.11 -5.26 -9.15
N ILE A 257 -8.35 -4.85 -9.36
CA ILE A 257 -8.87 -4.43 -10.66
C ILE A 257 -8.61 -2.91 -10.82
N PRO A 258 -7.73 -2.48 -11.75
CA PRO A 258 -7.39 -1.07 -11.88
C PRO A 258 -8.54 -0.21 -12.45
N ALA A 259 -9.49 -0.83 -13.16
CA ALA A 259 -10.65 -0.15 -13.72
C ALA A 259 -11.72 0.14 -12.64
N GLY A 260 -12.63 1.09 -12.91
CA GLY A 260 -13.78 1.37 -12.05
C GLY A 260 -14.89 0.32 -12.16
N TRP A 261 -14.99 -0.37 -13.29
CA TRP A 261 -15.92 -1.48 -13.52
C TRP A 261 -15.37 -2.43 -14.59
N VAL A 262 -15.89 -3.66 -14.59
CA VAL A 262 -15.54 -4.72 -15.53
C VAL A 262 -16.77 -5.52 -15.94
N TRP A 263 -16.81 -5.98 -17.18
CA TRP A 263 -17.91 -6.79 -17.68
C TRP A 263 -17.84 -8.21 -17.10
N ASN A 264 -18.94 -8.65 -16.51
CA ASN A 264 -19.16 -10.03 -16.08
C ASN A 264 -20.22 -10.65 -17.02
N ALA A 265 -20.09 -11.94 -17.34
CA ALA A 265 -21.02 -12.66 -18.21
C ALA A 265 -22.46 -12.72 -17.63
N GLY A 266 -22.64 -12.42 -16.34
CA GLY A 266 -23.90 -12.50 -15.61
C GLY A 266 -24.13 -13.89 -15.03
N ASP A 267 -24.99 -13.98 -14.03
CA ASP A 267 -25.37 -15.28 -13.46
C ASP A 267 -26.42 -16.00 -14.34
N GLY A 268 -26.66 -17.30 -14.08
CA GLY A 268 -27.62 -18.10 -14.87
C GLY A 268 -29.05 -17.55 -14.84
N THR A 269 -29.39 -16.76 -13.81
CA THR A 269 -30.67 -16.07 -13.65
C THR A 269 -30.75 -14.85 -14.57
N ASP A 270 -29.66 -14.08 -14.70
CA ASP A 270 -29.55 -12.96 -15.64
C ASP A 270 -29.68 -13.43 -17.11
N ALA A 271 -29.05 -14.56 -17.45
CA ALA A 271 -29.17 -15.19 -18.76
C ALA A 271 -30.60 -15.68 -19.07
N LEU A 272 -31.29 -16.26 -18.08
CA LEU A 272 -32.69 -16.70 -18.21
C LEU A 272 -33.67 -15.52 -18.31
N ASN A 273 -33.30 -14.36 -17.77
CA ASN A 273 -34.09 -13.13 -17.81
C ASN A 273 -33.76 -12.23 -19.02
N GLY A 274 -32.94 -12.70 -19.97
CA GLY A 274 -32.59 -11.95 -21.18
C GLY A 274 -31.75 -10.70 -20.92
N LYS A 275 -31.11 -10.59 -19.74
CA LYS A 275 -30.19 -9.50 -19.41
C LYS A 275 -28.79 -9.85 -19.92
N ALA A 276 -28.25 -9.04 -20.82
CA ALA A 276 -26.86 -9.16 -21.25
C ALA A 276 -25.96 -8.56 -20.15
N GLY A 277 -25.49 -9.38 -19.20
CA GLY A 277 -24.44 -9.09 -18.22
C GLY A 277 -24.59 -7.82 -17.36
N VAL A 278 -24.49 -7.93 -16.04
CA VAL A 278 -24.32 -6.74 -15.18
C VAL A 278 -22.81 -6.59 -14.90
N PRO A 279 -22.18 -5.44 -15.21
CA PRO A 279 -20.77 -5.27 -14.91
C PRO A 279 -20.52 -5.30 -13.40
N ASN A 280 -19.35 -5.78 -12.98
CA ASN A 280 -18.90 -5.68 -11.59
C ASN A 280 -18.06 -4.42 -11.38
N LEU A 281 -18.14 -3.82 -10.19
CA LEU A 281 -17.25 -2.73 -9.79
C LEU A 281 -15.82 -3.25 -9.61
N GLY A 282 -14.86 -2.46 -10.08
CA GLY A 282 -13.45 -2.70 -9.84
C GLY A 282 -12.93 -1.97 -8.60
N ASP A 283 -11.61 -1.97 -8.42
CA ASP A 283 -10.97 -1.30 -7.28
C ASP A 283 -10.59 0.14 -7.56
N ASN A 284 -10.59 0.55 -8.84
CA ASN A 284 -10.27 1.91 -9.29
C ASN A 284 -8.99 2.49 -8.65
N ARG A 285 -7.94 1.66 -8.56
CA ARG A 285 -6.67 2.04 -7.93
C ARG A 285 -5.46 1.63 -8.74
N GLY A 286 -4.31 2.21 -8.40
CA GLY A 286 -2.99 1.79 -8.87
C GLY A 286 -2.21 1.00 -7.82
N PRO A 287 -0.95 0.65 -8.11
CA PRO A 287 -0.08 0.02 -7.12
C PRO A 287 0.16 0.94 -5.93
N ASN A 288 0.18 0.38 -4.73
CA ASN A 288 0.45 1.11 -3.50
C ASN A 288 1.38 0.28 -2.61
N ALA A 289 2.63 0.73 -2.45
CA ALA A 289 3.61 0.05 -1.62
C ALA A 289 3.45 0.36 -0.12
N ASN A 290 2.64 1.34 0.25
CA ASN A 290 2.55 1.75 1.65
C ASN A 290 1.99 0.62 2.50
N ALA A 291 2.48 0.53 3.74
CA ALA A 291 2.09 -0.47 4.70
C ALA A 291 0.60 -0.38 5.08
N ASP A 292 0.06 0.83 5.10
CA ASP A 292 -1.35 1.13 5.36
C ASP A 292 -2.28 0.82 4.17
N ALA A 293 -1.75 0.37 3.01
CA ALA A 293 -2.59 0.11 1.85
C ALA A 293 -3.65 -0.94 2.20
N ASP A 294 -4.89 -0.48 2.17
CA ASP A 294 -6.04 -1.17 2.71
C ASP A 294 -6.26 -2.52 2.01
N ALA A 295 -6.28 -3.60 2.79
CA ALA A 295 -6.64 -4.92 2.30
C ALA A 295 -8.04 -4.94 1.67
N GLU A 296 -8.95 -4.06 2.11
CA GLU A 296 -10.28 -3.87 1.52
C GLU A 296 -10.25 -3.25 0.11
N ALA A 297 -9.19 -2.51 -0.24
CA ALA A 297 -9.03 -1.86 -1.54
C ALA A 297 -8.57 -2.84 -2.66
N SER A 298 -8.56 -4.15 -2.40
CA SER A 298 -8.17 -5.19 -3.37
C SER A 298 -9.28 -6.20 -3.56
N ARG A 299 -9.26 -7.03 -4.62
CA ARG A 299 -10.18 -8.18 -4.72
C ARG A 299 -9.73 -9.33 -3.83
N VAL A 300 -8.42 -9.62 -3.86
CA VAL A 300 -7.80 -10.69 -3.08
C VAL A 300 -6.50 -10.17 -2.51
N SER A 301 -6.23 -10.51 -1.26
CA SER A 301 -4.95 -10.23 -0.62
C SER A 301 -4.42 -11.47 0.07
N VAL A 302 -3.12 -11.71 -0.03
CA VAL A 302 -2.39 -12.77 0.68
C VAL A 302 -1.30 -12.11 1.52
N PHE A 303 -1.34 -12.34 2.82
CA PHE A 303 -0.36 -11.86 3.79
C PHE A 303 0.39 -13.04 4.39
N VAL A 304 1.70 -12.94 4.49
CA VAL A 304 2.57 -13.92 5.12
C VAL A 304 3.39 -13.22 6.19
N ASP A 305 3.04 -13.46 7.44
CA ASP A 305 3.76 -13.01 8.61
C ASP A 305 4.78 -14.08 9.01
N TYR A 306 6.05 -13.82 8.69
CA TYR A 306 7.13 -14.72 9.04
C TYR A 306 7.54 -14.61 10.51
N GLU A 307 7.28 -13.48 11.19
CA GLU A 307 7.63 -13.33 12.62
C GLU A 307 6.81 -14.29 13.49
N HIS A 308 5.55 -14.51 13.12
CA HIS A 308 4.62 -15.35 13.87
C HIS A 308 4.21 -16.63 13.15
N GLY A 309 4.65 -16.82 11.91
CA GLY A 309 4.39 -18.02 11.12
C GLY A 309 2.92 -18.14 10.70
N ILE A 310 2.33 -17.05 10.19
CA ILE A 310 0.91 -17.00 9.80
C ILE A 310 0.77 -16.63 8.33
N VAL A 311 -0.12 -17.33 7.63
CA VAL A 311 -0.59 -16.97 6.30
C VAL A 311 -2.06 -16.60 6.40
N VAL A 312 -2.46 -15.48 5.82
CA VAL A 312 -3.85 -15.02 5.73
C VAL A 312 -4.17 -14.70 4.27
N THR A 313 -5.27 -15.24 3.78
CA THR A 313 -5.85 -14.84 2.50
C THR A 313 -7.22 -14.24 2.73
N ARG A 314 -7.43 -13.03 2.23
CA ARG A 314 -8.69 -12.27 2.28
C ARG A 314 -9.24 -12.13 0.87
N GLN A 315 -10.51 -12.47 0.68
CA GLN A 315 -11.28 -12.16 -0.52
C GLN A 315 -12.37 -11.14 -0.17
N ASN A 316 -12.37 -10.00 -0.85
CA ASN A 316 -13.42 -8.98 -0.68
C ASN A 316 -14.62 -9.23 -1.60
N PRO A 317 -15.81 -8.68 -1.29
CA PRO A 317 -17.02 -8.91 -2.06
C PRO A 317 -16.94 -8.42 -3.51
N SER A 318 -17.42 -9.23 -4.46
CA SER A 318 -17.78 -8.76 -5.81
C SER A 318 -19.07 -7.95 -5.74
N VAL A 319 -19.15 -6.84 -6.48
CA VAL A 319 -20.30 -5.93 -6.45
C VAL A 319 -20.79 -5.67 -7.86
N LYS A 320 -22.09 -5.86 -8.13
CA LYS A 320 -22.71 -5.50 -9.42
C LYS A 320 -22.87 -3.97 -9.51
N SER A 321 -22.43 -3.37 -10.62
CA SER A 321 -22.71 -1.97 -10.98
C SER A 321 -24.20 -1.79 -11.32
N GLU A 322 -24.74 -0.59 -11.05
CA GLU A 322 -26.19 -0.31 -10.84
C GLU A 322 -27.21 -1.05 -11.74
N GLY A 323 -28.31 -1.49 -11.10
CA GLY A 323 -29.47 -2.15 -11.70
C GLY A 323 -30.41 -2.69 -10.61
N HIS A 324 -31.58 -3.24 -10.99
CA HIS A 324 -32.62 -3.76 -10.07
C HIS A 324 -32.15 -4.91 -9.13
N ASP A 325 -30.88 -5.35 -9.28
CA ASP A 325 -30.17 -6.42 -8.56
C ASP A 325 -28.77 -5.94 -8.09
N SER A 326 -28.63 -4.71 -7.58
CA SER A 326 -27.39 -4.19 -6.99
C SER A 326 -27.03 -4.95 -5.70
N GLY A 327 -26.28 -6.03 -5.85
CA GLY A 327 -25.86 -6.89 -4.76
C GLY A 327 -24.34 -6.96 -4.62
N ALA A 328 -23.88 -7.15 -3.39
CA ALA A 328 -22.52 -7.61 -3.10
C ALA A 328 -22.58 -9.07 -2.67
N GLN A 329 -21.64 -9.89 -3.15
CA GLN A 329 -21.49 -11.28 -2.72
C GLN A 329 -20.01 -11.62 -2.64
N VAL A 330 -19.68 -12.59 -1.79
CA VAL A 330 -18.31 -13.08 -1.63
C VAL A 330 -18.31 -14.60 -1.59
N ALA A 331 -17.33 -15.22 -2.25
CA ALA A 331 -17.06 -16.65 -2.12
C ALA A 331 -15.91 -16.88 -1.13
N VAL A 332 -15.90 -18.04 -0.49
CA VAL A 332 -14.74 -18.44 0.32
C VAL A 332 -13.58 -18.79 -0.63
N PRO A 333 -12.41 -18.16 -0.52
CA PRO A 333 -11.26 -18.50 -1.35
C PRO A 333 -10.76 -19.90 -1.00
N GLN A 334 -10.40 -20.69 -2.02
CA GLN A 334 -9.75 -21.99 -1.83
C GLN A 334 -8.25 -21.76 -1.81
N VAL A 335 -7.61 -22.02 -0.66
CA VAL A 335 -6.18 -21.80 -0.48
C VAL A 335 -5.54 -23.04 0.10
N HIS A 336 -4.52 -23.55 -0.58
CA HIS A 336 -3.71 -24.67 -0.16
C HIS A 336 -2.26 -24.23 -0.01
N ALA A 337 -1.61 -24.67 1.06
CA ALA A 337 -0.23 -24.28 1.33
C ALA A 337 0.63 -25.42 1.87
N ALA A 338 1.92 -25.36 1.55
CA ALA A 338 2.97 -26.21 2.11
C ALA A 338 4.22 -25.40 2.42
N VAL A 339 4.91 -25.84 3.47
CA VAL A 339 6.17 -25.23 3.93
C VAL A 339 7.30 -26.25 3.81
N ALA A 340 8.47 -25.83 3.34
CA ALA A 340 9.67 -26.67 3.32
C ALA A 340 10.51 -26.45 4.60
N PRO A 341 11.43 -27.37 4.95
CA PRO A 341 12.29 -27.23 6.13
C PRO A 341 13.18 -25.98 6.12
N ASP A 342 13.48 -25.44 4.93
CA ASP A 342 14.23 -24.19 4.75
C ASP A 342 13.37 -22.92 4.91
N GLY A 343 12.10 -23.08 5.29
CA GLY A 343 11.15 -21.98 5.47
C GLY A 343 10.47 -21.50 4.18
N ARG A 344 10.81 -22.08 3.02
CA ARG A 344 10.12 -21.78 1.76
C ARG A 344 8.65 -22.17 1.86
N LEU A 345 7.77 -21.30 1.36
CA LEU A 345 6.33 -21.47 1.44
C LEU A 345 5.74 -21.41 0.04
N THR A 346 5.01 -22.46 -0.38
CA THR A 346 4.22 -22.42 -1.61
C THR A 346 2.75 -22.29 -1.25
N ILE A 347 2.08 -21.31 -1.86
CA ILE A 347 0.67 -20.98 -1.67
C ILE A 347 -0.01 -21.10 -3.02
N ASP A 348 -0.97 -22.01 -3.11
CA ASP A 348 -1.94 -22.13 -4.20
C ASP A 348 -3.24 -21.45 -3.77
N TYR A 349 -3.65 -20.41 -4.47
CA TYR A 349 -4.87 -19.66 -4.16
C TYR A 349 -5.80 -19.66 -5.37
N ASN A 350 -7.10 -19.77 -5.08
CA ASN A 350 -8.16 -19.66 -6.06
C ASN A 350 -9.35 -18.92 -5.45
N ALA A 351 -9.61 -17.72 -5.96
CA ALA A 351 -10.70 -16.85 -5.57
C ALA A 351 -11.67 -16.70 -6.74
N ARG A 352 -12.89 -17.22 -6.56
CA ARG A 352 -13.93 -17.17 -7.58
C ARG A 352 -14.87 -15.99 -7.38
N ASP A 353 -15.39 -15.47 -8.47
CA ASP A 353 -16.52 -14.54 -8.45
C ASP A 353 -17.80 -15.35 -8.12
N PRO A 354 -18.55 -15.01 -7.05
CA PRO A 354 -19.79 -15.72 -6.71
C PRO A 354 -20.90 -15.55 -7.76
N TYR A 355 -20.83 -14.53 -8.62
CA TYR A 355 -21.80 -14.30 -9.69
C TYR A 355 -21.50 -15.10 -10.96
N GLU A 356 -20.30 -15.66 -11.10
CA GLU A 356 -19.96 -16.50 -12.26
C GLU A 356 -20.58 -17.92 -12.11
N PRO A 357 -21.10 -18.52 -13.20
CA PRO A 357 -21.62 -19.88 -13.17
C PRO A 357 -20.56 -20.87 -12.65
N GLY A 358 -20.96 -21.84 -11.83
CA GLY A 358 -20.02 -22.81 -11.23
C GLY A 358 -19.18 -23.60 -12.25
N LEU A 359 -19.66 -23.75 -13.50
CA LEU A 359 -18.89 -24.34 -14.60
C LEU A 359 -17.70 -23.46 -15.06
N ALA A 360 -17.82 -22.13 -15.01
CA ALA A 360 -16.73 -21.21 -15.34
C ALA A 360 -15.62 -21.25 -14.27
N ALA A 361 -16.02 -21.33 -12.99
CA ALA A 361 -15.09 -21.54 -11.88
C ALA A 361 -14.33 -22.88 -12.01
N GLY A 362 -15.05 -23.96 -12.37
CA GLY A 362 -14.44 -25.27 -12.64
C GLY A 362 -13.54 -25.32 -13.89
N ALA A 363 -13.69 -24.36 -14.81
CA ALA A 363 -12.87 -24.21 -16.00
C ALA A 363 -11.69 -23.23 -15.82
N GLY A 364 -11.41 -22.79 -14.59
CA GLY A 364 -10.24 -21.96 -14.29
C GLY A 364 -10.43 -20.45 -14.53
N PHE A 365 -11.64 -19.98 -14.83
CA PHE A 365 -11.95 -18.55 -14.94
C PHE A 365 -12.14 -17.92 -13.56
N THR A 366 -11.08 -17.89 -12.77
CA THR A 366 -11.03 -17.38 -11.40
C THR A 366 -9.76 -16.55 -11.22
N VAL A 367 -9.68 -15.76 -10.15
CA VAL A 367 -8.42 -15.12 -9.75
C VAL A 367 -7.59 -16.16 -9.01
N ASN A 368 -6.58 -16.72 -9.66
CA ASN A 368 -5.83 -17.84 -9.11
C ASN A 368 -4.33 -17.78 -9.42
N GLY A 369 -3.55 -18.55 -8.66
CA GLY A 369 -2.12 -18.65 -8.86
C GLY A 369 -1.46 -19.58 -7.86
N ARG A 370 -0.22 -19.97 -8.18
CA ARG A 370 0.65 -20.75 -7.30
C ARG A 370 1.96 -19.99 -7.16
N ILE A 371 2.14 -19.36 -6.02
CA ILE A 371 3.32 -18.55 -5.71
C ILE A 371 4.16 -19.25 -4.65
N THR A 372 5.46 -19.00 -4.68
CA THR A 372 6.43 -19.51 -3.73
C THR A 372 7.25 -18.38 -3.17
N LEU A 373 7.30 -18.28 -1.85
CA LEU A 373 8.09 -17.33 -1.11
C LEU A 373 9.28 -18.04 -0.48
N SER A 374 10.48 -17.60 -0.80
CA SER A 374 11.74 -18.19 -0.36
C SER A 374 12.46 -17.22 0.59
N PRO A 375 12.39 -17.42 1.92
CA PRO A 375 13.12 -16.56 2.84
C PRO A 375 14.62 -16.79 2.74
N HIS A 376 15.40 -15.71 2.82
CA HIS A 376 16.87 -15.72 2.79
C HIS A 376 17.45 -15.38 4.15
N ALA A 377 18.69 -15.80 4.41
CA ALA A 377 19.37 -15.58 5.69
C ALA A 377 19.48 -14.09 6.07
N ASP A 378 19.64 -13.20 5.08
CA ASP A 378 19.78 -11.74 5.25
C ASP A 378 18.47 -11.00 5.56
N GLY A 379 17.36 -11.73 5.67
CA GLY A 379 16.06 -11.17 5.96
C GLY A 379 15.17 -10.97 4.74
N THR A 380 15.72 -10.96 3.54
CA THR A 380 14.94 -10.77 2.31
C THR A 380 14.11 -12.01 1.98
N VAL A 381 13.06 -11.83 1.17
CA VAL A 381 12.23 -12.93 0.66
C VAL A 381 12.19 -12.86 -0.85
N GLY A 382 12.57 -13.95 -1.52
CA GLY A 382 12.36 -14.13 -2.95
C GLY A 382 10.93 -14.57 -3.24
N LEU A 383 10.38 -14.13 -4.37
CA LEU A 383 9.09 -14.60 -4.91
C LEU A 383 9.34 -15.36 -6.20
N GLY A 384 8.63 -16.47 -6.43
CA GLY A 384 8.56 -17.16 -7.72
C GLY A 384 7.17 -17.79 -7.93
N GLY A 385 6.88 -18.25 -9.15
CA GLY A 385 5.65 -19.00 -9.44
C GLY A 385 4.86 -18.42 -10.61
N ASN A 386 3.54 -18.67 -10.63
CA ASN A 386 2.65 -18.16 -11.67
C ASN A 386 1.37 -17.58 -11.06
N ALA A 387 0.84 -16.55 -11.69
CA ALA A 387 -0.45 -15.94 -11.37
C ALA A 387 -1.28 -15.76 -12.65
N THR A 388 -2.59 -15.62 -12.51
CA THR A 388 -3.45 -15.23 -13.63
C THR A 388 -3.01 -13.87 -14.19
N VAL A 389 -3.10 -13.69 -15.50
CA VAL A 389 -2.76 -12.41 -16.18
C VAL A 389 -3.77 -11.29 -15.92
N TYR A 390 -4.79 -11.58 -15.12
CA TYR A 390 -5.82 -10.67 -14.66
C TYR A 390 -6.26 -11.12 -13.26
N PRO A 391 -6.43 -10.22 -12.27
CA PRO A 391 -6.29 -8.76 -12.34
C PRO A 391 -4.82 -8.31 -12.17
N SER A 392 -4.55 -7.05 -11.81
CA SER A 392 -3.18 -6.60 -11.52
C SER A 392 -2.68 -7.22 -10.22
N MET A 393 -1.38 -7.49 -10.12
CA MET A 393 -0.73 -8.06 -8.94
C MET A 393 0.41 -7.17 -8.45
N GLU A 394 0.46 -6.93 -7.14
CA GLU A 394 1.58 -6.28 -6.45
C GLU A 394 2.01 -7.13 -5.26
N THR A 395 3.32 -7.25 -5.03
CA THR A 395 3.87 -7.95 -3.87
C THR A 395 5.00 -7.13 -3.24
N TYR A 396 4.89 -6.87 -1.95
CA TYR A 396 5.85 -6.12 -1.16
C TYR A 396 6.26 -6.88 0.09
N GLN A 397 7.49 -6.64 0.55
CA GLN A 397 8.01 -7.10 1.84
C GLN A 397 8.24 -5.90 2.77
N TYR A 398 7.75 -6.02 4.00
CA TYR A 398 7.90 -5.07 5.09
C TYR A 398 8.75 -5.68 6.19
N ARG A 399 9.75 -4.93 6.65
CA ARG A 399 10.63 -5.34 7.75
C ARG A 399 10.92 -4.13 8.63
N ASP A 400 10.89 -4.33 9.94
CA ASP A 400 11.15 -3.27 10.90
C ASP A 400 12.54 -2.65 10.69
N GLY A 401 12.60 -1.32 10.58
CA GLY A 401 13.84 -0.58 10.35
C GLY A 401 14.42 -0.70 8.93
N HIS A 402 13.69 -1.30 7.98
CA HIS A 402 14.12 -1.40 6.58
C HIS A 402 13.11 -0.75 5.62
N PRO A 403 13.57 -0.18 4.50
CA PRO A 403 12.67 0.26 3.44
C PRO A 403 11.81 -0.90 2.91
N THR A 404 10.58 -0.58 2.51
CA THR A 404 9.69 -1.54 1.83
C THR A 404 10.37 -2.06 0.57
N ALA A 405 10.44 -3.38 0.40
CA ALA A 405 11.00 -4.00 -0.79
C ALA A 405 9.89 -4.47 -1.73
N GLN A 406 9.94 -4.05 -3.00
CA GLN A 406 9.03 -4.56 -4.02
C GLN A 406 9.55 -5.90 -4.55
N LEU A 407 8.74 -6.95 -4.39
CA LEU A 407 9.03 -8.29 -4.93
C LEU A 407 8.37 -8.49 -6.30
N GLN A 408 7.19 -7.91 -6.51
CA GLN A 408 6.47 -7.98 -7.78
C GLN A 408 5.62 -6.73 -8.02
N TRP A 409 5.58 -6.30 -9.28
CA TRP A 409 4.52 -5.46 -9.81
C TRP A 409 4.20 -5.94 -11.22
N THR A 410 2.97 -6.40 -11.44
CA THR A 410 2.48 -6.77 -12.76
C THR A 410 1.13 -6.11 -13.01
N PRO A 411 1.03 -5.18 -13.96
CA PRO A 411 -0.27 -4.68 -14.39
C PRO A 411 -1.06 -5.79 -15.08
N ALA A 412 -2.38 -5.77 -14.95
CA ALA A 412 -3.26 -6.63 -15.74
C ALA A 412 -2.93 -6.49 -17.24
N VAL A 413 -2.92 -7.61 -17.98
CA VAL A 413 -2.63 -7.62 -19.43
C VAL A 413 -3.62 -6.74 -20.22
N SER A 414 -4.80 -6.52 -19.67
CA SER A 414 -5.75 -5.53 -20.17
C SER A 414 -6.28 -4.69 -19.02
N GLY A 415 -6.19 -3.36 -19.14
CA GLY A 415 -6.91 -2.42 -18.27
C GLY A 415 -8.36 -2.18 -18.72
N SER A 416 -8.81 -2.81 -19.82
CA SER A 416 -10.18 -2.68 -20.30
C SER A 416 -11.15 -3.43 -19.40
N GLU A 417 -12.39 -2.95 -19.42
CA GLU A 417 -13.56 -3.50 -18.75
C GLU A 417 -13.85 -4.94 -19.21
N TRP A 418 -13.43 -5.35 -20.40
CA TRP A 418 -13.52 -6.74 -20.89
C TRP A 418 -12.39 -7.66 -20.39
N GLY A 419 -11.46 -7.12 -19.60
CA GLY A 419 -10.29 -7.80 -19.08
C GLY A 419 -10.57 -9.19 -18.49
N PRO A 420 -11.53 -9.36 -17.57
CA PRO A 420 -11.83 -10.66 -16.98
C PRO A 420 -12.19 -11.75 -18.00
N GLY A 421 -13.13 -11.46 -18.91
CA GLY A 421 -13.68 -12.45 -19.85
C GLY A 421 -12.68 -13.06 -20.82
N PHE A 422 -11.55 -12.40 -21.10
CA PHE A 422 -10.54 -12.87 -22.06
C PHE A 422 -9.21 -13.32 -21.44
N ASN A 423 -9.02 -13.09 -20.13
CA ASN A 423 -7.70 -13.18 -19.50
C ASN A 423 -7.66 -14.04 -18.22
N LEU A 424 -8.79 -14.34 -17.57
CA LEU A 424 -8.79 -15.15 -16.33
C LEU A 424 -8.26 -16.59 -16.51
N GLY A 425 -8.42 -17.17 -17.70
CA GLY A 425 -7.92 -18.53 -17.99
C GLY A 425 -6.44 -18.61 -18.40
N LYS A 426 -5.69 -17.51 -18.32
CA LYS A 426 -4.28 -17.45 -18.74
C LYS A 426 -3.39 -17.08 -17.56
N HIS A 427 -2.16 -17.58 -17.56
CA HIS A 427 -1.17 -17.33 -16.51
C HIS A 427 0.12 -16.77 -17.06
N HIS A 428 0.86 -16.08 -16.20
CA HIS A 428 2.22 -15.64 -16.47
C HIS A 428 3.14 -15.95 -15.28
N PRO A 429 4.44 -16.09 -15.52
CA PRO A 429 5.41 -16.20 -14.44
C PRO A 429 5.48 -14.89 -13.64
N VAL A 430 5.69 -15.03 -12.34
CA VAL A 430 5.95 -13.94 -11.38
C VAL A 430 7.24 -14.22 -10.63
N GLY A 431 7.97 -13.15 -10.29
CA GLY A 431 9.22 -13.21 -9.57
C GLY A 431 10.34 -13.97 -10.31
N ASP A 432 11.17 -14.66 -9.55
CA ASP A 432 12.30 -15.45 -10.03
C ASP A 432 11.86 -16.88 -10.41
N PRO A 433 11.95 -17.28 -11.69
CA PRO A 433 11.62 -18.64 -12.13
C PRO A 433 12.59 -19.70 -11.60
N GLY A 434 13.73 -19.29 -11.02
CA GLY A 434 14.69 -20.17 -10.36
C GLY A 434 14.25 -20.64 -8.97
N ILE A 435 13.21 -20.06 -8.38
CA ILE A 435 12.67 -20.47 -7.08
C ILE A 435 11.69 -21.63 -7.28
N PRO A 436 12.04 -22.87 -6.88
CA PRO A 436 11.18 -24.02 -7.09
C PRO A 436 10.04 -24.05 -6.06
N PRO A 437 8.85 -24.56 -6.42
CA PRO A 437 7.79 -24.79 -5.45
C PRO A 437 8.19 -25.86 -4.42
N VAL A 438 7.60 -25.77 -3.23
CA VAL A 438 7.64 -26.82 -2.21
C VAL A 438 6.92 -28.05 -2.75
N MET A 439 7.59 -29.21 -2.73
CA MET A 439 6.96 -30.47 -3.13
C MET A 439 6.31 -31.12 -1.90
N PRO A 440 4.99 -31.27 -1.83
CA PRO A 440 4.34 -31.83 -0.64
C PRO A 440 4.59 -33.33 -0.43
N ILE A 441 5.12 -33.98 -1.46
CA ILE A 441 5.41 -35.42 -1.52
C ILE A 441 6.78 -35.64 -2.17
N PRO A 442 7.42 -36.81 -1.96
CA PRO A 442 8.69 -37.12 -2.60
C PRO A 442 8.59 -37.01 -4.13
N LYS A 443 9.69 -36.55 -4.76
CA LYS A 443 9.76 -36.28 -6.20
C LYS A 443 9.25 -37.44 -7.09
N TRP A 444 9.56 -38.69 -6.75
CA TRP A 444 9.10 -39.85 -7.53
C TRP A 444 7.57 -39.99 -7.51
N GLN A 445 6.93 -39.64 -6.39
CA GLN A 445 5.48 -39.70 -6.22
C GLN A 445 4.83 -38.51 -6.94
N TRP A 446 5.43 -37.32 -6.81
CA TRP A 446 5.02 -36.14 -7.56
C TRP A 446 5.03 -36.37 -9.08
N GLU A 447 6.12 -36.93 -9.62
CA GLU A 447 6.23 -37.25 -11.05
C GLU A 447 5.18 -38.28 -11.50
N LEU A 448 4.85 -39.24 -10.64
CA LEU A 448 3.83 -40.26 -10.91
C LEU A 448 2.42 -39.67 -10.93
N GLU A 449 2.04 -38.92 -9.88
CA GLU A 449 0.72 -38.30 -9.76
C GLU A 449 0.53 -37.21 -10.83
N SER A 450 1.57 -36.42 -11.13
CA SER A 450 1.53 -35.40 -12.19
C SER A 450 1.43 -35.99 -13.61
N ALA A 451 1.83 -37.24 -13.79
CA ALA A 451 1.74 -37.92 -15.10
C ALA A 451 0.32 -38.43 -15.39
N ASN A 452 -0.59 -38.43 -14.39
CA ASN A 452 -1.96 -38.88 -14.56
C ASN A 452 -2.90 -37.69 -14.78
N PRO A 453 -3.32 -37.40 -16.03
CA PRO A 453 -4.17 -36.26 -16.32
C PRO A 453 -5.63 -36.45 -15.86
N PHE A 454 -5.98 -37.59 -15.28
CA PHE A 454 -7.32 -37.93 -14.82
C PHE A 454 -7.48 -37.79 -13.29
N GLU A 455 -6.39 -37.63 -12.56
CA GLU A 455 -6.40 -37.33 -11.12
C GLU A 455 -6.34 -35.81 -10.89
N GLY A 456 -6.64 -35.37 -9.66
CA GLY A 456 -6.63 -33.96 -9.32
C GLY A 456 -5.22 -33.39 -9.30
N ASP A 457 -5.08 -32.10 -8.96
CA ASP A 457 -3.76 -31.49 -8.86
C ASP A 457 -3.01 -32.04 -7.63
N PRO A 458 -1.86 -32.72 -7.83
CA PRO A 458 -1.13 -33.39 -6.76
C PRO A 458 -0.71 -32.46 -5.62
N PHE A 459 -0.57 -31.16 -5.90
CA PHE A 459 -0.29 -30.17 -4.85
C PHE A 459 -1.48 -30.03 -3.91
N THR A 460 -2.65 -29.63 -4.42
CA THR A 460 -3.84 -29.41 -3.58
C THR A 460 -4.26 -30.67 -2.81
N GLU A 461 -4.08 -31.87 -3.39
CA GLU A 461 -4.41 -33.14 -2.72
C GLU A 461 -3.49 -33.48 -1.53
N ASN A 462 -2.24 -33.03 -1.56
CA ASN A 462 -1.23 -33.40 -0.57
C ASN A 462 -0.86 -32.27 0.41
N THR A 463 -1.42 -31.07 0.24
CA THR A 463 -1.13 -29.89 1.06
C THR A 463 -2.21 -29.59 2.10
N THR A 464 -2.01 -28.53 2.88
CA THR A 464 -2.98 -28.09 3.90
C THR A 464 -3.90 -27.03 3.31
N GLN A 465 -5.20 -27.32 3.26
CA GLN A 465 -6.21 -26.32 2.98
C GLN A 465 -6.35 -25.36 4.18
N LEU A 466 -6.32 -24.05 3.92
CA LEU A 466 -6.50 -23.02 4.94
C LEU A 466 -7.97 -22.92 5.37
N SER A 467 -8.22 -22.47 6.60
CA SER A 467 -9.57 -22.38 7.15
C SER A 467 -9.87 -21.03 7.78
N ASP A 468 -11.16 -20.75 7.99
CA ASP A 468 -11.66 -19.52 8.58
C ASP A 468 -11.18 -19.37 10.04
N PRO A 469 -10.38 -18.34 10.37
CA PRO A 469 -9.85 -18.13 11.73
C PRO A 469 -10.93 -17.80 12.77
N SER A 470 -12.12 -17.36 12.35
CA SER A 470 -13.23 -17.08 13.26
C SER A 470 -13.97 -18.34 13.73
N LYS A 471 -13.83 -19.45 12.99
CA LYS A 471 -14.56 -20.71 13.23
C LYS A 471 -13.82 -21.73 14.10
N GLY A 472 -12.60 -21.42 14.55
CA GLY A 472 -11.82 -22.29 15.43
C GLY A 472 -10.31 -22.18 15.22
N ALA A 473 -9.59 -23.23 15.60
CA ALA A 473 -8.15 -23.29 15.40
C ALA A 473 -7.82 -23.36 13.90
N ILE A 474 -6.94 -22.48 13.44
CA ILE A 474 -6.40 -22.52 12.08
C ILE A 474 -5.42 -23.70 11.92
N PRO A 475 -5.36 -24.33 10.74
CA PRO A 475 -4.56 -25.52 10.51
C PRO A 475 -3.06 -25.22 10.47
N THR A 476 -2.26 -26.16 10.93
CA THR A 476 -0.80 -26.15 10.72
C THR A 476 -0.47 -26.75 9.36
N MET A 477 0.35 -26.06 8.59
CA MET A 477 0.77 -26.48 7.26
C MET A 477 1.63 -27.74 7.31
N ARG A 478 1.37 -28.65 6.37
CA ARG A 478 2.20 -29.83 6.16
C ARG A 478 3.59 -29.41 5.66
N THR A 479 4.59 -30.10 6.18
CA THR A 479 5.97 -29.95 5.72
C THR A 479 6.18 -30.75 4.44
N GLY A 480 6.60 -30.09 3.38
CA GLY A 480 7.03 -30.70 2.12
C GLY A 480 8.54 -30.95 2.06
N HIS A 481 9.02 -31.27 0.86
CA HIS A 481 10.39 -31.61 0.50
C HIS A 481 11.07 -30.53 -0.35
#